data_AF-A0ABD3E3M3-F1
#
_entry.id   AF-A0ABD3E3M3-F1
#
_cell.length_a   1.000
_cell.length_b   1.000
_cell.length_c   1.000
_cell.angle_alpha   90.00
_cell.angle_beta   90.00
_cell.angle_gamma   90.00
#
_symmetry.space_group_name_H-M   'P 1'
#
loop_
_entity.id
_entity.type
_entity.pdbx_description
1 polymer ?
#
loop_
_entity_poly.entity_id
_entity_poly.type
_entity_poly.pdbx_seq_one_letter_code
_entity_poly.pdbx_strand_id
1 'polypeptide(L)'
;MNQQQRLILLESSSRFPPPPGVRFSYGTSGFRADASLLESTVFRVGILAAIRSIQTRSVIGLMITASHNMVSDNGIKVADPSGEMLTQQWPTPLLMPPIHYPSSSC
;
A
#
# COMPACT_ATOMS: atom_id res chain seq x y z
N MET A 1 13.53 14.93 -4.63
CA MET A 1 13.78 14.41 -3.27
C MET A 1 15.26 14.55 -2.99
N ASN A 2 15.62 15.23 -1.90
CA ASN A 2 17.04 15.43 -1.54
C ASN A 2 17.61 14.23 -0.76
N GLN A 3 18.92 14.23 -0.50
CA GLN A 3 19.61 13.12 0.18
C GLN A 3 19.10 12.91 1.62
N GLN A 4 18.82 13.99 2.35
CA GLN A 4 18.30 13.91 3.72
C GLN A 4 16.93 13.24 3.77
N GLN A 5 16.00 13.60 2.88
CA GLN A 5 14.69 12.96 2.75
C GLN A 5 14.82 11.47 2.44
N ARG A 6 15.76 11.09 1.57
CA ARG A 6 16.01 9.68 1.25
C ARG A 6 16.48 8.90 2.48
N LEU A 7 17.40 9.46 3.26
CA LEU A 7 17.91 8.82 4.48
C LEU A 7 16.80 8.62 5.51
N ILE A 8 16.00 9.65 5.76
CA ILE A 8 14.87 9.58 6.70
C ILE A 8 13.87 8.49 6.27
N LEU A 9 13.56 8.38 4.97
CA LEU A 9 12.66 7.33 4.46
C LEU A 9 13.24 5.94 4.63
N LEU A 10 14.54 5.75 4.38
CA LEU A 10 15.20 4.45 4.56
C LEU A 10 15.25 4.04 6.04
N GLU A 11 15.65 4.96 6.93
CA GLU A 11 15.68 4.74 8.37
C GLU A 11 14.29 4.47 8.95
N SER A 12 13.28 5.23 8.52
CA SER A 12 11.90 5.00 8.96
C SER A 12 11.38 3.66 8.43
N SER A 13 11.71 3.31 7.18
CA SER A 13 11.31 2.02 6.60
C SER A 13 11.98 0.82 7.26
N SER A 14 13.19 0.93 7.80
CA SER A 14 13.87 -0.19 8.47
C SER A 14 13.20 -0.59 9.79
N ARG A 15 12.36 0.29 10.36
CA ARG A 15 11.53 -0.02 11.54
C ARG A 15 10.36 -0.95 11.22
N PHE A 16 10.02 -1.11 9.93
CA PHE A 16 8.91 -1.93 9.45
C PHE A 16 9.39 -2.88 8.34
N PRO A 17 10.20 -3.90 8.68
CA PRO A 17 10.73 -4.83 7.71
C PRO A 17 9.61 -5.65 7.04
N PRO A 18 9.69 -5.93 5.73
CA PRO A 18 8.76 -6.84 5.07
C PRO A 18 8.84 -8.25 5.68
N PRO A 19 7.70 -8.93 5.90
CA PRO A 19 7.70 -10.31 6.37
C PRO A 19 8.42 -11.23 5.37
N PRO A 20 9.28 -12.16 5.85
CA PRO A 20 10.08 -13.00 4.98
C PRO A 20 9.21 -13.96 4.17
N GLY A 21 9.49 -14.06 2.87
CA GLY A 21 8.79 -14.98 1.95
C GLY A 21 7.36 -14.58 1.57
N VAL A 22 6.84 -13.48 2.10
CA VAL A 22 5.48 -13.00 1.80
C VAL A 22 5.52 -12.00 0.65
N ARG A 23 4.61 -12.16 -0.31
CA ARG A 23 4.37 -11.18 -1.37
C ARG A 23 2.94 -10.66 -1.26
N PHE A 24 2.80 -9.34 -1.27
CA PHE A 24 1.50 -8.67 -1.23
C PHE A 24 1.11 -8.19 -2.62
N SER A 25 -0.19 -8.24 -2.93
CA SER A 25 -0.78 -7.70 -4.17
C SER A 25 -1.88 -6.70 -3.84
N TYR A 26 -1.91 -5.57 -4.53
CA TYR A 26 -2.97 -4.58 -4.41
C TYR A 26 -4.14 -4.95 -5.33
N GLY A 27 -5.21 -5.49 -4.75
CA GLY A 27 -6.42 -5.89 -5.47
C GLY A 27 -7.50 -4.81 -5.47
N THR A 28 -8.70 -5.19 -5.92
CA THR A 28 -9.90 -4.33 -5.92
C THR A 28 -10.22 -3.74 -4.55
N SER A 29 -9.91 -4.47 -3.47
CA SER A 29 -10.12 -4.03 -2.09
C SER A 29 -8.88 -3.46 -1.40
N GLY A 30 -7.83 -3.15 -2.16
CA GLY A 30 -6.52 -2.76 -1.63
C GLY A 30 -5.69 -3.96 -1.17
N PHE A 31 -4.80 -3.75 -0.20
CA PHE A 31 -4.10 -4.85 0.48
C PHE A 31 -4.97 -5.44 1.57
N ARG A 32 -4.99 -6.76 1.69
CA ARG A 32 -5.68 -7.48 2.75
C ARG A 32 -4.91 -8.76 3.09
N ALA A 33 -4.72 -9.00 4.38
CA ALA A 33 -4.05 -10.18 4.94
C ALA A 33 -4.32 -10.20 6.45
N ASP A 34 -3.76 -11.21 7.13
CA ASP A 34 -3.63 -11.18 8.59
C ASP A 34 -2.94 -9.88 9.04
N ALA A 35 -3.49 -9.24 10.08
CA ALA A 35 -3.03 -7.95 10.55
C ALA A 35 -1.54 -7.94 10.93
N SER A 36 -1.01 -9.05 11.45
CA SER A 36 0.39 -9.18 11.86
C SER A 36 1.38 -9.06 10.69
N LEU A 37 0.92 -9.26 9.46
CA LEU A 37 1.75 -9.20 8.26
C LEU A 37 1.77 -7.80 7.61
N LEU A 38 0.85 -6.90 8.00
CA LEU A 38 0.56 -5.69 7.23
C LEU A 38 1.33 -4.43 7.66
N GLU A 39 2.09 -4.44 8.76
CA GLU A 39 2.76 -3.23 9.26
C GLU A 39 3.64 -2.54 8.20
N SER A 40 4.54 -3.31 7.57
CA SER A 40 5.42 -2.81 6.51
C SER A 40 4.65 -2.31 5.28
N THR A 41 3.53 -2.93 4.97
CA THR A 41 2.64 -2.56 3.86
C THR A 41 1.94 -1.23 4.16
N VAL A 42 1.33 -1.09 5.34
CA VAL A 42 0.61 0.13 5.76
C VAL A 42 1.57 1.31 5.81
N PHE A 43 2.78 1.14 6.35
CA PHE A 43 3.80 2.18 6.37
C PHE A 43 4.13 2.69 4.95
N ARG A 44 4.39 1.78 4.01
CA ARG A 44 4.71 2.12 2.61
C ARG A 44 3.53 2.76 1.88
N VAL A 45 2.30 2.33 2.17
CA VAL A 45 1.08 2.94 1.60
C VAL A 45 0.88 4.36 2.12
N GLY A 46 1.24 4.65 3.37
CA GLY A 46 1.24 6.03 3.90
C GLY A 46 2.17 6.96 3.10
N ILE A 47 3.40 6.50 2.81
CA ILE A 47 4.35 7.24 1.95
C ILE A 47 3.77 7.42 0.54
N LEU A 48 3.17 6.36 -0.02
CA LEU A 48 2.54 6.39 -1.33
C LEU A 48 1.41 7.43 -1.38
N ALA A 49 0.55 7.49 -0.37
CA ALA A 49 -0.54 8.45 -0.30
C ALA A 49 -0.03 9.89 -0.22
N ALA A 50 1.05 10.14 0.54
CA ALA A 50 1.69 11.45 0.60
C ALA A 50 2.26 11.87 -0.78
N ILE A 51 2.97 10.97 -1.47
CA ILE A 51 3.46 11.23 -2.83
C ILE A 51 2.32 11.49 -3.80
N ARG A 52 1.25 10.67 -3.74
CA ARG A 52 0.07 10.82 -4.58
C ARG A 52 -0.61 12.17 -4.36
N SER A 53 -0.73 12.61 -3.10
CA SER A 53 -1.29 13.92 -2.74
C SER A 53 -0.48 15.08 -3.32
N ILE A 54 0.85 14.99 -3.27
CA ILE A 54 1.74 15.99 -3.91
C ILE A 54 1.54 16.02 -5.42
N GLN A 55 1.44 14.85 -6.06
CA GLN A 55 1.26 14.73 -7.52
C GLN A 55 -0.10 15.28 -7.99
N THR A 56 -1.17 14.98 -7.26
CA THR A 56 -2.54 15.40 -7.61
C THR A 56 -2.89 16.78 -7.05
N ARG A 57 -2.04 17.36 -6.20
CA ARG A 57 -2.30 18.58 -5.41
C ARG A 57 -3.65 18.53 -4.67
N SER A 58 -4.00 17.35 -4.17
CA SER A 58 -5.32 17.05 -3.63
C SER A 58 -5.22 16.14 -2.41
N VAL A 59 -6.31 16.05 -1.63
CA VAL A 59 -6.38 15.12 -0.49
C VAL A 59 -6.50 13.69 -1.00
N ILE A 60 -5.74 12.77 -0.39
CA ILE A 60 -5.79 11.33 -0.65
C ILE A 60 -6.30 10.62 0.60
N GLY A 61 -7.34 9.81 0.43
CA GLY A 61 -7.94 9.04 1.52
C GLY A 61 -7.23 7.72 1.73
N LEU A 62 -7.10 7.32 2.99
CA LEU A 62 -6.69 5.97 3.38
C LEU A 62 -7.80 5.35 4.23
N MET A 63 -8.19 4.13 3.89
CA MET A 63 -9.15 3.36 4.66
C MET A 63 -8.47 2.11 5.21
N ILE A 64 -8.44 1.97 6.53
CA ILE A 64 -7.92 0.78 7.23
C ILE A 64 -9.12 -0.08 7.66
N THR A 65 -9.31 -1.22 7.00
CA THR A 65 -10.43 -2.13 7.28
C THR A 65 -10.26 -3.46 6.55
N ALA A 66 -10.72 -4.56 7.15
CA ALA A 66 -10.95 -5.83 6.46
C ALA A 66 -12.43 -6.06 6.11
N SER A 67 -13.31 -5.07 6.29
CA SER A 67 -14.74 -5.18 5.97
C SER A 67 -15.42 -6.36 6.67
N HIS A 68 -15.79 -7.42 5.93
CA HIS A 68 -16.51 -8.59 6.39
C HIS A 68 -15.61 -9.80 6.67
N ASN A 69 -14.30 -9.61 6.63
CA ASN A 69 -13.31 -10.65 6.90
C ASN A 69 -13.22 -11.02 8.39
N MET A 70 -12.38 -12.01 8.69
CA MET A 70 -12.09 -12.44 10.05
C MET A 70 -11.53 -11.28 10.89
N VAL A 71 -11.74 -11.35 12.21
CA VAL A 71 -11.25 -10.33 13.15
C VAL A 71 -9.72 -10.20 13.17
N SER A 72 -9.00 -11.27 12.81
CA SER A 72 -7.54 -11.28 12.68
C SER A 72 -7.05 -10.58 11.41
N ASP A 73 -7.92 -10.41 10.41
CA ASP A 73 -7.56 -9.75 9.16
C ASP A 73 -7.59 -8.23 9.31
N ASN A 74 -6.72 -7.56 8.58
CA ASN A 74 -6.84 -6.14 8.33
C ASN A 74 -6.61 -5.84 6.84
N GLY A 75 -6.72 -4.57 6.46
CA GLY A 75 -6.42 -4.15 5.11
C GLY A 75 -6.23 -2.66 5.03
N ILE A 76 -5.66 -2.21 3.92
CA ILE A 76 -5.53 -0.80 3.59
C ILE A 76 -5.89 -0.56 2.13
N LYS A 77 -6.76 0.42 1.90
CA LYS A 77 -7.16 0.89 0.57
C LYS A 77 -6.96 2.38 0.45
N VAL A 78 -6.55 2.82 -0.73
CA VAL A 78 -6.37 4.24 -1.05
C VAL A 78 -7.54 4.73 -1.91
N ALA A 79 -8.07 5.90 -1.56
CA ALA A 79 -9.06 6.63 -2.32
C ALA A 79 -8.43 7.89 -2.91
N ASP A 80 -8.57 8.05 -4.23
CA ASP A 80 -8.17 9.24 -4.96
C ASP A 80 -9.13 10.41 -4.66
N PRO A 81 -8.82 11.65 -5.10
CA PRO A 81 -9.54 12.85 -4.66
C PRO A 81 -11.04 12.86 -4.94
N SER A 82 -11.48 12.18 -6.02
CA SER A 82 -12.88 12.01 -6.40
C SER A 82 -13.62 10.98 -5.54
N GLY A 83 -12.94 10.30 -4.62
CA GLY A 83 -13.45 9.17 -3.84
C GLY A 83 -13.34 7.83 -4.58
N GLU A 84 -12.88 7.84 -5.84
CA GLU A 84 -12.65 6.62 -6.59
C GLU A 84 -11.44 5.84 -6.06
N MET A 85 -11.39 4.56 -6.40
CA MET A 85 -10.25 3.75 -6.03
C MET A 85 -9.06 4.09 -6.91
N LEU A 86 -7.91 4.09 -6.27
CA LEU A 86 -6.62 4.27 -6.92
C LEU A 86 -6.47 3.33 -8.14
N THR A 87 -6.22 3.92 -9.30
CA THR A 87 -6.16 3.19 -10.58
C THR A 87 -4.92 2.30 -10.64
N GLN A 88 -5.08 1.05 -11.10
CA GLN A 88 -3.99 0.06 -11.15
C GLN A 88 -2.91 0.35 -12.21
N GLN A 89 -3.07 1.39 -13.02
CA GLN A 89 -2.07 1.81 -14.01
C GLN A 89 -0.99 2.67 -13.34
N TRP A 90 0.04 2.01 -12.81
CA TRP A 90 1.18 2.69 -12.21
C TRP A 90 2.46 2.65 -13.04
N PRO A 91 3.16 3.79 -13.18
CA PRO A 91 4.40 3.87 -13.95
C PRO A 91 5.66 3.39 -13.22
N THR A 92 5.60 2.82 -12.00
CA THR A 92 6.84 2.55 -11.23
C THR A 92 6.88 1.20 -10.49
N PRO A 93 7.82 0.29 -10.84
CA PRO A 93 8.05 -0.98 -10.13
C PRO A 93 8.76 -0.84 -8.76
N LEU A 94 9.24 0.35 -8.42
CA LEU A 94 10.15 0.57 -7.28
C LEU A 94 9.47 0.50 -5.90
N LEU A 95 8.15 0.64 -5.84
CA LEU A 95 7.40 0.57 -4.58
C LEU A 95 6.59 -0.73 -4.46
N MET A 96 6.24 -1.35 -5.59
CA MET A 96 5.49 -2.62 -5.65
C MET A 96 5.92 -3.38 -6.91
N PRO A 97 6.38 -4.64 -6.80
CA PRO A 97 6.70 -5.44 -7.96
C PRO A 97 5.44 -5.72 -8.80
N PRO A 98 5.58 -5.97 -10.11
CA PRO A 98 4.46 -6.26 -11.00
C PRO A 98 3.66 -7.47 -10.50
N ILE A 99 2.34 -7.34 -10.64
CA ILE A 99 1.35 -8.34 -10.26
C ILE A 99 1.44 -9.51 -11.26
N HIS A 100 1.76 -10.71 -10.76
CA HIS A 100 1.45 -11.95 -11.47
C HIS A 100 0.21 -12.55 -10.82
N TYR A 101 -0.88 -12.62 -11.61
CA TYR A 101 -2.07 -13.36 -11.24
C TYR A 101 -1.79 -14.86 -11.36
N PRO A 102 -1.89 -15.67 -10.29
CA PRO A 102 -2.40 -17.01 -10.50
C PRO A 102 -3.88 -16.85 -10.86
N SER A 103 -4.29 -17.43 -11.98
CA SER A 103 -5.70 -17.57 -12.34
C SER A 103 -6.40 -18.40 -11.28
N SER A 104 -7.05 -17.76 -10.31
CA SER A 104 -8.00 -18.42 -9.42
C SER A 104 -9.40 -18.14 -9.94
N SER A 105 -9.90 -19.13 -10.69
CA SER A 105 -11.32 -19.41 -10.82
C SER A 105 -11.93 -19.68 -9.45
N CYS A 106 -13.21 -19.32 -9.32
CA CYS A 106 -14.15 -19.51 -8.20
C CYS A 106 -14.17 -18.40 -7.14
#